data_AF-I0UX17-F1
#
_entry.id   AF-I0UX17-F1
#
_cell.length_a   1.000
_cell.length_b   1.000
_cell.length_c   1.000
_cell.angle_alpha   90.00
_cell.angle_beta   90.00
_cell.angle_gamma   90.00
#
_symmetry.space_group_name_H-M   'P 1'
#
loop_
_entity.id
_entity.type
_entity.pdbx_description
1 polymer ?
#
loop_
_entity_poly.entity_id
_entity_poly.type
_entity_poly.pdbx_seq_one_letter_code
_entity_poly.pdbx_strand_id
1 'polypeptide(L)'
;MPTTQQVRALLAEGLDYRGAAERLGIAPGLAYLIATGFPADGSDAPSPEERRARGLLPASQNLSNPPVESPAAREVVRRWLHDRVAADDRMRGR
;
A
#
# COMPACT_ATOMS: atom_id res chain seq x y z
N MET A 1 -13.48 15.85 -11.96
CA MET A 1 -12.18 15.19 -11.72
C MET A 1 -11.29 16.20 -11.01
N PRO A 2 -10.77 15.92 -9.81
CA PRO A 2 -9.89 16.85 -9.09
C PRO A 2 -8.59 17.15 -9.85
N THR A 3 -8.01 18.32 -9.64
CA THR A 3 -6.75 18.74 -10.28
C THR A 3 -5.53 18.47 -9.39
N THR A 4 -4.34 18.44 -10.00
CA THR A 4 -3.06 18.37 -9.26
C THR A 4 -2.93 19.48 -8.24
N GLN A 5 -3.39 20.69 -8.56
CA GLN A 5 -3.30 21.83 -7.65
C GLN A 5 -4.24 21.66 -6.44
N GLN A 6 -5.43 21.11 -6.63
CA GLN A 6 -6.37 20.82 -5.55
C GLN A 6 -5.82 19.75 -4.59
N VAL A 7 -5.25 18.66 -5.13
CA VAL A 7 -4.66 17.61 -4.29
C VAL A 7 -3.46 18.17 -3.52
N ARG A 8 -2.56 18.91 -4.18
CA ARG A 8 -1.38 19.50 -3.53
C ARG A 8 -1.73 20.52 -2.45
N ALA A 9 -2.80 21.30 -2.61
CA ALA A 9 -3.28 22.22 -1.59
C ALA A 9 -3.66 21.47 -0.30
N LEU A 10 -4.43 20.39 -0.41
CA LEU A 10 -4.81 19.56 0.74
C LEU A 10 -3.60 18.89 1.40
N LEU A 11 -2.63 18.43 0.62
CA LEU A 11 -1.37 17.90 1.17
C LEU A 11 -0.56 18.99 1.91
N ALA A 12 -0.57 20.23 1.40
CA ALA A 12 0.09 21.36 2.05
C ALA A 12 -0.60 21.78 3.35
N GLU A 13 -1.91 21.53 3.48
CA GLU A 13 -2.68 21.68 4.72
C GLU A 13 -2.37 20.58 5.75
N GLY A 14 -1.52 19.60 5.41
CA GLY A 14 -1.07 18.52 6.30
C GLY A 14 -1.88 17.24 6.20
N LEU A 15 -2.82 17.12 5.25
CA LEU A 15 -3.52 15.86 4.99
C LEU A 15 -2.58 14.88 4.30
N ASP A 16 -2.82 13.59 4.53
CA ASP A 16 -2.23 12.53 3.72
C ASP A 16 -3.08 12.26 2.47
N TYR A 17 -2.61 11.36 1.59
CA TYR A 17 -3.34 11.02 0.37
C TYR A 17 -4.72 10.40 0.62
N ARG A 18 -4.95 9.77 1.78
CA ARG A 18 -6.28 9.22 2.12
C ARG A 18 -7.23 10.33 2.53
N GLY A 19 -6.82 11.21 3.44
CA GLY A 19 -7.60 12.36 3.85
C GLY A 19 -7.91 13.31 2.68
N ALA A 20 -6.92 13.55 1.82
CA ALA A 20 -7.14 14.35 0.61
C ALA A 20 -8.16 13.70 -0.34
N ALA A 21 -8.07 12.38 -0.52
CA ALA A 21 -8.98 11.63 -1.37
C ALA A 21 -10.41 11.59 -0.82
N GLU A 22 -10.57 11.37 0.49
CA GLU A 22 -11.85 11.44 1.19
C GLU A 22 -12.51 12.80 1.01
N ARG A 23 -11.75 13.90 1.20
CA ARG A 23 -12.26 15.26 1.06
C ARG A 23 -12.64 15.62 -0.37
N LEU A 24 -12.01 14.99 -1.36
CA LEU A 24 -12.28 15.18 -2.78
C LEU A 24 -13.26 14.14 -3.37
N GLY A 25 -13.70 13.15 -2.59
CA GLY A 25 -14.60 12.10 -3.05
C GLY A 25 -14.00 11.18 -4.12
N ILE A 26 -12.70 10.87 -4.04
CA ILE A 26 -11.98 10.00 -4.99
C ILE A 26 -11.25 8.86 -4.28
N ALA A 27 -10.72 7.90 -5.04
CA ALA A 27 -9.87 6.84 -4.48
C ALA A 27 -8.48 7.39 -4.05
N PRO A 28 -7.89 6.90 -2.93
CA PRO A 28 -6.56 7.34 -2.48
C PRO A 28 -5.45 7.15 -3.52
N GLY A 29 -5.45 6.01 -4.22
CA GLY A 29 -4.50 5.77 -5.31
C GLY A 29 -4.63 6.77 -6.46
N LEU A 30 -5.84 7.28 -6.72
CA LEU A 30 -6.07 8.32 -7.74
C LEU A 30 -5.56 9.69 -7.26
N ALA A 31 -5.72 10.03 -5.97
CA ALA A 31 -5.13 11.25 -5.42
C ALA A 31 -3.60 11.23 -5.54
N TYR A 32 -2.97 10.09 -5.27
CA TYR A 32 -1.53 9.90 -5.46
C TYR A 32 -1.10 10.07 -6.93
N LEU A 33 -1.83 9.45 -7.86
CA LEU A 33 -1.59 9.59 -9.29
C LEU A 33 -1.70 11.05 -9.76
N ILE A 34 -2.74 11.76 -9.32
CA ILE A 34 -2.95 13.16 -9.68
C ILE A 34 -1.82 14.07 -9.15
N ALA A 35 -1.32 13.80 -7.95
CA ALA A 35 -0.28 14.63 -7.31
C ALA A 35 1.12 14.40 -7.89
N THR A 36 1.43 13.14 -8.23
CA THR A 36 2.78 12.68 -8.54
C THR A 36 3.01 12.32 -10.01
N GLY A 37 1.93 12.00 -10.75
CA GLY A 37 2.01 11.42 -12.08
C GLY A 37 2.33 9.93 -12.12
N PHE A 38 2.45 9.25 -10.96
CA PHE A 38 2.77 7.83 -10.87
C PHE A 38 1.60 7.02 -10.31
N PRO A 39 1.30 5.83 -10.88
CA PRO A 39 0.26 4.98 -10.34
C PRO A 39 0.65 4.45 -8.96
N ALA A 40 -0.32 4.39 -8.05
CA ALA A 40 -0.08 3.91 -6.70
C ALA A 40 0.07 2.38 -6.63
N ASP A 41 -0.38 1.63 -7.63
CA ASP A 41 -0.35 0.16 -7.68
C ASP A 41 1.05 -0.45 -7.93
N GLY A 42 2.05 0.39 -8.20
CA GLY A 42 3.43 -0.02 -8.41
C GLY A 42 3.76 -0.56 -9.80
N SER A 43 2.82 -0.53 -10.75
CA SER A 43 3.03 -0.95 -12.15
C SER A 43 4.14 -0.16 -12.85
N ASP A 44 4.21 1.15 -12.60
CA ASP A 44 5.24 2.07 -13.12
C ASP A 44 6.09 2.68 -11.99
N ALA A 45 6.35 1.92 -10.92
CA ALA A 45 7.16 2.43 -9.81
C ALA A 45 8.64 2.60 -10.22
N PRO A 46 9.24 3.80 -10.05
CA PRO A 46 10.67 3.99 -10.23
C PRO A 46 11.50 3.15 -9.25
N SER A 47 12.80 3.07 -9.51
CA SER A 47 13.74 2.42 -8.58
C SER A 47 13.67 3.06 -7.18
N PRO A 48 14.06 2.33 -6.11
CA PRO A 48 14.03 2.89 -4.75
C PRO A 48 14.82 4.20 -4.59
N GLU A 49 15.92 4.37 -5.33
CA GLU A 49 16.72 5.60 -5.33
C GLU A 49 15.98 6.75 -6.01
N GLU A 50 15.42 6.53 -7.19
CA GLU A 50 14.64 7.55 -7.91
C GLU A 50 13.38 7.95 -7.15
N ARG A 51 12.71 7.01 -6.49
CA ARG A 51 11.56 7.33 -5.63
C ARG A 51 11.94 8.29 -4.52
N ARG A 52 13.07 8.04 -3.82
CA ARG A 52 13.56 8.93 -2.77
C ARG A 52 13.88 10.32 -3.32
N ALA A 53 14.59 10.38 -4.45
CA ALA A 53 14.93 11.64 -5.10
C ALA A 53 13.70 12.47 -5.51
N ARG A 54 12.59 11.79 -5.87
CA ARG A 54 11.32 12.42 -6.28
C ARG A 54 10.31 12.61 -5.14
N GLY A 55 10.64 12.21 -3.90
CA GLY A 55 9.73 12.29 -2.75
C GLY A 55 8.50 11.37 -2.85
N LEU A 56 8.60 10.27 -3.60
CA LEU A 56 7.51 9.31 -3.78
C LEU A 56 7.39 8.38 -2.56
N LEU A 57 6.17 7.92 -2.28
CA LEU A 57 5.93 7.01 -1.17
C LEU A 57 6.57 5.63 -1.44
N PRO A 58 7.27 5.04 -0.46
CA PRO A 58 7.88 3.72 -0.63
C PRO A 58 6.86 2.58 -0.70
N ALA A 59 5.67 2.75 -0.11
CA ALA A 59 4.59 1.76 -0.08
C ALA A 59 3.26 2.35 -0.63
N SER A 60 3.33 2.99 -1.81
CA SER A 60 2.15 3.60 -2.46
C SER A 60 1.04 2.59 -2.73
N GLN A 61 1.37 1.31 -2.90
CA GLN A 61 0.41 0.22 -3.14
C GLN A 61 -0.65 0.12 -2.07
N ASN A 62 -0.37 0.54 -0.84
CA ASN A 62 -1.36 0.59 0.25
C ASN A 62 -2.50 1.61 -0.01
N LEU A 63 -2.35 2.50 -1.00
CA LEU A 63 -3.37 3.47 -1.42
C LEU A 63 -4.31 2.89 -2.50
N SER A 64 -3.88 1.85 -3.21
CA SER A 64 -4.68 1.16 -4.23
C SER A 64 -5.23 -0.17 -3.74
N ASN A 65 -4.45 -0.87 -2.93
CA ASN A 65 -4.79 -2.19 -2.42
C ASN A 65 -5.43 -2.07 -1.04
N PRO A 66 -6.43 -2.92 -0.73
CA PRO A 66 -6.94 -3.02 0.63
C PRO A 66 -5.81 -3.44 1.60
N PRO A 67 -5.94 -3.10 2.89
CA PRO A 67 -5.02 -3.59 3.90
C PRO A 67 -4.89 -5.12 3.81
N VAL A 68 -3.66 -5.61 3.69
CA VAL A 68 -3.40 -7.05 3.65
C VAL A 68 -3.50 -7.58 5.08
N GLU A 69 -4.57 -8.32 5.38
CA GLU A 69 -4.61 -9.13 6.59
C GLU A 69 -3.69 -10.33 6.42
N SER A 70 -2.82 -10.58 7.41
CA SER A 70 -1.99 -11.79 7.42
C SER A 70 -2.89 -13.03 7.43
N PRO A 71 -2.75 -13.95 6.46
CA PRO A 71 -3.52 -15.19 6.47
C PRO A 71 -3.30 -16.02 7.74
N ALA A 72 -2.11 -15.92 8.36
CA ALA A 72 -1.78 -16.59 9.62
C ALA A 72 -2.49 -15.98 10.85
N ALA A 73 -3.13 -14.83 10.72
CA ALA A 73 -4.04 -14.31 11.73
C ALA A 73 -5.34 -15.13 11.81
N ARG A 74 -5.66 -15.91 10.77
CA ARG A 74 -6.82 -16.80 10.78
C ARG A 74 -6.50 -18.09 11.49
N GLU A 75 -7.35 -18.45 12.46
CA GLU A 75 -7.19 -19.67 13.27
C GLU A 75 -7.09 -20.94 12.42
N VAL A 76 -7.85 -21.03 11.33
CA VAL A 76 -7.80 -22.19 10.41
C VAL A 76 -6.42 -22.36 9.76
N VAL A 77 -5.75 -21.25 9.41
CA VAL A 77 -4.41 -21.28 8.81
C VAL A 77 -3.38 -21.61 9.88
N ARG A 78 -3.55 -21.07 11.08
CA ARG A 78 -2.69 -21.37 12.24
C ARG A 78 -2.71 -22.87 12.59
N ARG A 79 -3.90 -23.47 12.67
CA ARG A 79 -4.07 -24.90 12.91
C ARG A 79 -3.44 -25.73 11.79
N TRP A 80 -3.72 -25.39 10.54
CA TRP A 80 -3.11 -26.08 9.40
C TRP A 80 -1.58 -26.01 9.41
N LEU A 81 -0.99 -24.85 9.76
CA LEU A 81 0.46 -24.70 9.90
C LEU A 81 1.02 -25.59 11.02
N HIS A 82 0.35 -25.66 12.16
CA HIS A 82 0.75 -26.53 13.26
C HIS A 82 0.74 -28.01 12.85
N ASP A 83 -0.34 -28.46 12.19
CA ASP A 83 -0.48 -29.83 11.69
C ASP A 83 0.59 -30.16 10.63
N ARG A 84 0.89 -29.20 9.75
CA ARG A 84 1.94 -29.30 8.73
C ARG A 84 3.33 -29.50 9.36
N VAL A 85 3.67 -28.68 10.36
CA VAL A 85 4.96 -28.78 11.08
C VAL A 85 5.06 -30.10 11.84
N ALA A 86 3.96 -30.56 12.44
CA ALA A 86 3.94 -31.84 13.16
C ALA A 86 4.16 -33.05 12.22
N ALA A 87 3.65 -32.99 11.00
CA ALA A 87 3.74 -34.07 10.02
C ALA A 87 5.06 -34.10 9.23
N ASP A 88 5.74 -32.95 9.07
CA ASP A 88 6.93 -32.83 8.21
C ASP A 88 8.23 -32.87 9.03
N ASP A 89 9.04 -33.92 8.86
CA ASP A 89 10.34 -34.06 9.54
C ASP A 89 11.35 -32.98 9.13
N ARG A 90 11.33 -32.51 7.88
CA ARG A 90 12.26 -31.45 7.41
C ARG A 90 11.94 -30.09 8.01
N MET A 91 10.67 -29.84 8.33
CA MET A 91 10.24 -28.60 8.99
C MET A 91 10.52 -28.61 10.50
N ARG A 92 10.78 -29.78 11.11
CA ARG A 92 11.09 -29.93 12.53
C ARG A 92 12.55 -29.66 12.88
N GLY A 93 13.41 -29.39 11.89
CA GLY A 93 14.79 -28.94 12.10
C GLY A 93 15.70 -29.97 12.80
N ARG A 94 15.43 -31.27 12.63
CA ARG A 94 16.30 -32.35 13.10
C ARG A 94 17.27 -32.80 12.02
#